data_AF-B5II46-F1
#
_entry.id   AF-B5II46-F1
#
_cell.length_a   1.000
_cell.length_b   1.000
_cell.length_c   1.000
_cell.angle_alpha   90.00
_cell.angle_beta   90.00
_cell.angle_gamma   90.00
#
_symmetry.space_group_name_H-M   'P 1'
#
loop_
_entity.id
_entity.type
_entity.pdbx_description
1 polymer ?
#
loop_
_entity_poly.entity_id
_entity_poly.type
_entity_poly.pdbx_seq_one_letter_code
_entity_poly.pdbx_strand_id
1 'polypeptide(L)'
;MAVPLLMAHPLAMAIPGSGAAVPTALNLLLLLAMGHFLGDFALQSDRMALEKCPQARGVLPWGWWMAAHGGIHGFLVAVLTGVPLLGLAEWVAHVCIDLGKCRRLYRIGIDQALHLACKLIWVALVA
;
A
#
# COMPACT_ATOMS: atom_id res chain seq x y z
N MET A 1 -13.30 19.32 -50.24
CA MET A 1 -13.35 18.27 -49.21
C MET A 1 -12.08 18.36 -48.40
N ALA A 2 -12.13 19.03 -47.25
CA ALA A 2 -11.04 19.11 -46.29
C ALA A 2 -11.61 18.63 -44.95
N VAL A 3 -11.09 17.52 -44.43
CA VAL A 3 -11.40 17.02 -43.10
C VAL A 3 -10.39 17.67 -42.15
N PRO A 4 -10.79 18.49 -41.16
CA PRO A 4 -9.87 18.95 -40.15
C PRO A 4 -9.64 17.83 -39.13
N LEU A 5 -8.36 17.55 -38.94
CA LEU A 5 -7.74 16.76 -37.89
C LEU A 5 -8.27 17.17 -36.50
N LEU A 6 -9.13 16.37 -35.88
CA LEU A 6 -9.51 16.56 -34.48
C LEU A 6 -8.49 15.84 -33.58
N MET A 7 -7.72 16.67 -32.88
CA MET A 7 -6.76 16.32 -31.84
C MET A 7 -7.40 15.42 -30.78
N ALA A 8 -6.96 14.17 -30.68
CA ALA A 8 -7.20 13.35 -29.49
C ALA A 8 -6.27 13.83 -28.37
N HIS A 9 -6.72 14.81 -27.60
CA HIS A 9 -6.15 15.08 -26.28
C HIS A 9 -6.32 13.81 -25.43
N PRO A 10 -5.25 13.24 -24.83
CA PRO A 10 -5.45 12.30 -23.75
C PRO A 10 -6.17 13.06 -22.62
N LEU A 11 -7.27 12.48 -22.16
CA LEU A 11 -7.92 12.82 -20.90
C LEU A 11 -6.90 12.64 -19.76
N ALA A 12 -6.03 13.62 -19.59
CA ALA A 12 -5.51 13.97 -18.29
C ALA A 12 -6.74 14.41 -17.49
N MET A 13 -7.24 13.50 -16.65
CA MET A 13 -8.10 13.87 -15.53
C MET A 13 -7.24 14.71 -14.60
N ALA A 14 -7.04 15.98 -14.98
CA ALA A 14 -6.42 16.99 -14.17
C ALA A 14 -7.34 17.18 -12.98
N ILE A 15 -6.96 16.63 -11.83
CA ILE A 15 -7.54 17.00 -10.55
C ILE A 15 -7.36 18.53 -10.43
N PRO A 16 -8.45 19.33 -10.39
CA PRO A 16 -8.33 20.77 -10.24
C PRO A 16 -7.78 21.05 -8.85
N GLY A 17 -6.51 21.42 -8.79
CA GLY A 17 -5.77 21.55 -7.52
C GLY A 17 -4.27 21.69 -7.72
N SER A 18 -3.83 22.40 -8.76
CA SER A 18 -2.47 22.92 -8.88
C SER A 18 -2.22 23.92 -7.74
N GLY A 19 -1.72 23.39 -6.62
CA GLY A 19 -1.47 24.14 -5.38
C GLY A 19 -1.25 23.28 -4.13
N ALA A 20 -1.42 21.95 -4.19
CA ALA A 20 -1.04 21.10 -3.07
C ALA A 20 0.50 21.07 -2.96
N ALA A 21 1.05 21.93 -2.10
CA ALA A 21 2.38 21.73 -1.56
C ALA A 21 2.48 20.24 -1.16
N VAL A 22 3.51 19.56 -1.66
CA VAL A 22 3.87 18.22 -1.17
C VAL A 22 3.74 18.29 0.35
N PRO A 23 2.98 17.38 0.99
CA PRO A 23 2.92 17.37 2.43
C PRO A 23 4.37 17.33 2.91
N THR A 24 4.78 18.22 3.82
CA THR A 24 6.13 18.16 4.40
C THR A 24 6.47 16.70 4.72
N ALA A 25 7.73 16.27 4.64
CA ALA A 25 8.09 14.86 4.83
C ALA A 25 7.38 14.20 6.05
N LEU A 26 7.17 14.99 7.11
CA LEU A 26 6.33 14.65 8.25
C LEU A 26 4.85 14.36 7.90
N ASN A 27 4.16 15.26 7.19
CA ASN A 27 2.78 15.04 6.76
C ASN A 27 2.64 13.78 5.90
N LEU A 28 3.57 13.52 4.96
CA LEU A 28 3.52 12.31 4.15
C LEU A 28 3.73 11.05 5.01
N LEU A 29 4.69 11.09 5.94
CA LEU A 29 4.91 10.02 6.90
C LEU A 29 3.66 9.72 7.71
N LEU A 30 3.00 10.76 8.23
CA LEU A 30 1.76 10.63 9.00
C LEU A 30 0.64 10.00 8.16
N LEU A 31 0.46 10.45 6.91
CA LEU A 31 -0.54 9.88 5.99
C LEU A 31 -0.25 8.41 5.67
N LEU A 32 1.01 8.05 5.41
CA LEU A 32 1.39 6.66 5.15
C LEU A 32 1.22 5.76 6.38
N ALA A 33 1.49 6.28 7.58
CA ALA A 33 1.23 5.57 8.84
C ALA A 33 -0.27 5.39 9.11
N MET A 34 -1.09 6.42 8.87
CA MET A 34 -2.55 6.32 8.96
C MET A 34 -3.12 5.36 7.92
N GLY A 35 -2.60 5.40 6.69
CA GLY A 35 -2.95 4.45 5.63
C GLY A 35 -2.61 3.01 6.04
N HIS A 36 -1.44 2.79 6.63
CA HIS A 36 -1.10 1.48 7.22
C HIS A 36 -2.15 1.02 8.24
N PHE A 37 -2.54 1.89 9.17
CA PHE A 37 -3.54 1.53 10.17
C PHE A 37 -4.93 1.26 9.56
N LEU A 38 -5.31 2.01 8.53
CA LEU A 38 -6.53 1.74 7.76
C LEU A 38 -6.50 0.32 7.16
N GLY A 39 -5.38 -0.09 6.57
CA GLY A 39 -5.20 -1.43 6.01
C GLY A 39 -5.25 -2.54 7.07
N ASP A 40 -4.42 -2.43 8.12
CA ASP A 40 -4.21 -3.50 9.10
C ASP A 40 -5.34 -3.65 10.13
N PHE A 41 -6.06 -2.59 10.44
CA PHE A 41 -7.05 -2.59 11.53
C PHE A 41 -8.49 -2.35 11.09
N ALA A 42 -8.73 -1.62 10.00
CA ALA A 42 -10.09 -1.35 9.53
C ALA A 42 -10.50 -2.25 8.36
N LEU A 43 -9.60 -2.47 7.39
CA LEU A 43 -9.89 -3.25 6.18
C LEU A 43 -9.55 -4.73 6.33
N GLN A 44 -8.63 -5.08 7.23
CA GLN A 44 -8.34 -6.46 7.58
C GLN A 44 -9.36 -6.98 8.60
N SER A 45 -10.19 -7.93 8.17
CA SER A 45 -11.04 -8.69 9.09
C SER A 45 -10.24 -9.72 9.90
N ASP A 46 -10.78 -10.17 11.03
CA ASP A 46 -10.21 -11.27 11.82
C ASP A 46 -9.95 -12.52 10.95
N ARG A 47 -10.86 -12.78 10.01
CA ARG A 47 -10.72 -13.88 9.06
C ARG A 47 -9.51 -13.70 8.15
N MET A 48 -9.31 -12.52 7.57
CA MET A 48 -8.14 -12.23 6.74
C MET A 48 -6.85 -12.34 7.55
N ALA A 49 -6.83 -11.83 8.79
CA ALA A 49 -5.67 -11.87 9.67
C ALA A 49 -5.21 -13.31 9.94
N LEU A 50 -6.15 -14.26 10.08
CA LEU A 50 -5.85 -15.67 10.28
C LEU A 50 -5.56 -16.41 8.97
N GLU A 51 -6.39 -16.20 7.94
CA GLU A 51 -6.32 -16.98 6.69
C GLU A 51 -5.19 -16.53 5.75
N LYS A 52 -4.57 -15.36 5.96
CA LYS A 52 -3.35 -14.96 5.22
C LYS A 52 -2.11 -15.80 5.59
N CYS A 53 -2.15 -16.55 6.68
CA CYS A 53 -1.01 -17.35 7.11
C CYS A 53 -0.93 -18.72 6.40
N PRO A 54 0.26 -19.19 5.97
CA PRO A 54 0.42 -20.45 5.23
C PRO A 54 -0.11 -21.72 5.90
N GLN A 55 -0.29 -21.67 7.23
CA GLN A 55 -0.80 -22.77 8.03
C GLN A 55 -2.32 -22.84 8.05
N ALA A 56 -3.02 -21.80 7.56
CA ALA A 56 -4.46 -21.77 7.50
C ALA A 56 -5.00 -22.82 6.53
N ARG A 57 -6.14 -23.43 6.89
CA ARG A 57 -6.82 -24.47 6.11
C ARG A 57 -8.20 -24.00 5.62
N GLY A 58 -8.28 -22.71 5.27
CA GLY A 58 -9.50 -22.09 4.75
C GLY A 58 -9.84 -22.57 3.34
N VAL A 59 -11.06 -22.22 2.89
CA VAL A 59 -11.55 -22.56 1.54
C VAL A 59 -10.72 -21.86 0.46
N LEU A 60 -10.37 -20.59 0.68
CA LEU A 60 -9.52 -19.84 -0.23
C LEU A 60 -8.04 -20.07 0.17
N PRO A 61 -7.15 -20.41 -0.78
CA PRO A 61 -5.73 -20.56 -0.48
C PRO A 61 -5.15 -19.30 0.17
N TRP A 62 -4.34 -19.49 1.23
CA TRP A 62 -3.77 -18.40 2.02
C TRP A 62 -3.07 -17.32 1.20
N GLY A 63 -2.48 -17.72 0.05
CA GLY A 63 -1.78 -16.81 -0.85
C GLY A 63 -2.67 -15.70 -1.39
N TRP A 64 -3.97 -15.96 -1.63
CA TRP A 64 -4.91 -14.93 -2.05
C TRP A 64 -5.21 -13.94 -0.93
N TRP A 65 -5.36 -14.41 0.31
CA TRP A 65 -5.52 -13.54 1.47
C TRP A 65 -4.28 -12.66 1.70
N MET A 66 -3.09 -13.26 1.64
CA MET A 66 -1.81 -12.55 1.79
C MET A 66 -1.60 -11.53 0.65
N ALA A 67 -1.84 -11.94 -0.59
CA ALA A 67 -1.70 -11.05 -1.74
C ALA A 67 -2.70 -9.90 -1.69
N ALA A 68 -3.98 -10.17 -1.38
CA ALA A 68 -5.00 -9.12 -1.26
C ALA A 68 -4.68 -8.15 -0.11
N HIS A 69 -4.26 -8.67 1.04
CA HIS A 69 -3.87 -7.85 2.18
C HIS A 69 -2.67 -6.95 1.82
N GLY A 70 -1.55 -7.51 1.37
CA GLY A 70 -0.41 -6.70 0.94
C GLY A 70 -0.75 -5.74 -0.21
N GLY A 71 -1.68 -6.11 -1.09
CA GLY A 71 -2.16 -5.30 -2.20
C GLY A 71 -2.93 -4.06 -1.74
N ILE A 72 -3.70 -4.15 -0.65
CA ILE A 72 -4.34 -2.98 -0.02
C ILE A 72 -3.26 -1.98 0.45
N HIS A 73 -2.21 -2.46 1.11
CA HIS A 73 -1.13 -1.59 1.58
C HIS A 73 -0.34 -0.98 0.42
N GLY A 74 -0.02 -1.78 -0.60
CA GLY A 74 0.61 -1.30 -1.82
C GLY A 74 -0.24 -0.25 -2.55
N PHE A 75 -1.55 -0.45 -2.65
CA PHE A 75 -2.48 0.52 -3.22
C PHE A 75 -2.48 1.84 -2.44
N LEU A 76 -2.56 1.78 -1.11
CA LEU A 76 -2.53 2.97 -0.25
C LEU A 76 -1.23 3.75 -0.41
N VAL A 77 -0.08 3.06 -0.46
CA VAL A 77 1.21 3.72 -0.72
C VAL A 77 1.26 4.34 -2.11
N ALA A 78 0.80 3.63 -3.16
CA ALA A 78 0.77 4.16 -4.52
C ALA A 78 -0.08 5.44 -4.63
N VAL A 79 -1.26 5.45 -4.01
CA VAL A 79 -2.17 6.61 -4.04
C VAL A 79 -1.59 7.80 -3.26
N LEU A 80 -1.06 7.56 -2.06
CA LEU A 80 -0.58 8.64 -1.19
C LEU A 80 0.76 9.23 -1.65
N THR A 81 1.62 8.44 -2.30
CA THR A 81 2.89 8.92 -2.86
C THR A 81 2.75 9.43 -4.30
N GLY A 82 1.70 9.01 -5.02
CA GLY A 82 1.58 9.23 -6.46
C GLY A 82 2.53 8.35 -7.30
N VAL A 83 3.21 7.37 -6.71
CA VAL A 83 4.23 6.53 -7.36
C VAL A 83 3.83 5.05 -7.32
N PRO A 84 3.24 4.49 -8.39
CA PRO A 84 2.78 3.10 -8.41
C PRO A 84 3.87 2.06 -8.12
N LEU A 85 5.11 2.32 -8.53
CA LEU A 85 6.23 1.41 -8.26
C LEU A 85 6.58 1.32 -6.77
N LEU A 86 6.39 2.40 -5.99
CA LEU A 86 6.54 2.33 -4.54
C LEU A 86 5.40 1.55 -3.89
N GLY A 87 4.19 1.62 -4.46
CA GLY A 87 3.10 0.74 -4.05
C GLY A 87 3.41 -0.74 -4.30
N LEU A 88 4.01 -1.08 -5.44
CA LEU A 88 4.47 -2.44 -5.71
C LEU A 88 5.58 -2.88 -4.74
N ALA A 89 6.53 -2.00 -4.45
CA ALA A 89 7.59 -2.26 -3.49
C ALA A 89 7.04 -2.48 -2.07
N GLU A 90 6.08 -1.66 -1.64
CA GLU A 90 5.34 -1.84 -0.39
C GLU A 90 4.63 -3.19 -0.38
N TRP A 91 3.91 -3.55 -1.45
CA TRP A 91 3.19 -4.82 -1.50
C TRP A 91 4.13 -6.00 -1.24
N VAL A 92 5.28 -6.02 -1.91
CA VAL A 92 6.30 -7.07 -1.70
C VAL A 92 6.84 -7.04 -0.27
N ALA A 93 7.22 -5.86 0.24
CA ALA A 93 7.74 -5.71 1.59
C ALA A 93 6.73 -6.17 2.66
N HIS A 94 5.47 -5.76 2.52
CA HIS A 94 4.38 -6.08 3.43
C HIS A 94 4.11 -7.59 3.47
N VAL A 95 4.07 -8.24 2.30
CA VAL A 95 3.95 -9.70 2.19
C VAL A 95 5.11 -10.41 2.90
N CYS A 96 6.35 -9.95 2.69
CA CYS A 96 7.52 -10.53 3.35
C CYS A 96 7.46 -10.39 4.88
N ILE A 97 7.07 -9.21 5.38
CA ILE A 97 6.96 -8.95 6.82
C ILE A 97 5.83 -9.79 7.44
N ASP A 98 4.67 -9.85 6.81
CA ASP A 98 3.56 -10.66 7.30
C ASP A 98 3.86 -12.16 7.26
N LEU A 99 4.56 -12.63 6.22
CA LEU A 99 5.03 -14.01 6.16
C LEU A 99 5.99 -14.32 7.31
N GLY A 100 6.88 -13.40 7.66
CA GLY A 100 7.75 -13.53 8.84
C GLY A 100 6.95 -13.65 10.14
N LYS A 101 5.93 -12.82 10.33
CA LYS A 101 5.00 -12.91 11.47
C LYS A 101 4.24 -14.25 11.48
N CYS A 102 3.63 -14.64 10.36
CA CYS A 102 2.88 -15.91 10.23
C CYS A 102 3.77 -17.14 10.46
N ARG A 103 5.08 -17.03 10.18
CA ARG A 103 6.09 -18.05 10.48
C ARG A 103 6.63 -17.97 11.92
N ARG A 104 6.12 -17.06 12.73
CA ARG A 104 6.48 -16.83 14.14
C ARG A 104 7.94 -16.40 14.33
N LEU A 105 8.52 -15.70 13.34
CA LEU A 105 9.86 -15.10 13.49
C LEU A 105 9.85 -13.94 14.49
N TYR A 106 8.71 -13.27 14.64
CA TYR A 106 8.51 -12.17 15.59
C TYR A 106 7.03 -12.00 15.93
N ARG A 107 6.76 -11.13 16.94
CA ARG A 107 5.42 -10.82 17.46
C ARG A 107 4.83 -9.58 16.78
N ILE A 108 3.54 -9.33 17.03
CA ILE A 108 2.79 -8.21 16.45
C ILE A 108 3.46 -6.84 16.64
N GLY A 109 4.11 -6.58 17.78
CA GLY A 109 4.79 -5.30 17.99
C GLY A 109 5.94 -5.05 17.02
N ILE A 110 6.74 -6.07 16.72
CA ILE A 110 7.85 -5.97 15.76
C ILE A 110 7.30 -5.89 14.32
N ASP A 111 6.25 -6.65 14.02
CA ASP A 111 5.56 -6.60 12.74
C ASP A 111 5.10 -5.18 12.40
N GLN A 112 4.39 -4.51 13.32
CA GLN A 112 3.94 -3.14 13.13
C GLN A 112 5.11 -2.15 13.01
N ALA A 113 6.19 -2.35 13.79
CA ALA A 113 7.37 -1.50 13.70
C ALA A 113 8.07 -1.62 12.33
N LEU A 114 8.15 -2.83 11.76
CA LEU A 114 8.74 -3.05 10.44
C LEU A 114 7.90 -2.40 9.33
N HIS A 115 6.57 -2.48 9.42
CA HIS A 115 5.67 -1.83 8.47
C HIS A 115 5.78 -0.29 8.52
N LEU A 116 5.88 0.29 9.73
CA LEU A 116 6.12 1.73 9.89
C LEU A 116 7.52 2.14 9.43
N ALA A 117 8.54 1.29 9.63
CA ALA A 117 9.88 1.51 9.10
C ALA A 117 9.90 1.55 7.57
N CYS A 118 9.09 0.72 6.89
CA CYS A 118 8.92 0.83 5.44
C CYS A 118 8.40 2.21 5.04
N LYS A 119 7.48 2.82 5.81
CA LYS A 119 6.94 4.15 5.49
C LYS A 119 8.00 5.23 5.60
N LEU A 120 8.87 5.15 6.62
CA LEU A 120 10.03 6.03 6.73
C LEU A 120 10.94 5.92 5.51
N ILE A 121 11.21 4.71 5.04
CA ILE A 121 12.01 4.46 3.83
C ILE A 121 11.33 5.07 2.60
N TRP A 122 10.02 4.87 2.41
CA TRP A 122 9.30 5.43 1.26
C TRP A 122 9.32 6.95 1.26
N VAL A 123 9.10 7.59 2.42
CA VAL A 123 9.22 9.06 2.55
C VAL A 123 10.62 9.51 2.15
N ALA A 124 11.67 8.84 2.65
CA ALA A 124 13.05 9.20 2.32
C ALA A 124 13.39 9.04 0.83
N LEU A 125 12.67 8.20 0.08
CA LEU A 125 12.87 8.03 -1.36
C LEU A 125 12.11 9.05 -2.23
N VAL A 126 11.09 9.74 -1.69
CA VAL A 126 10.24 10.67 -2.47
C VAL A 126 10.27 12.12 -1.96
N ALA A 127 10.81 12.36 -0.77
CA ALA A 127 10.92 13.68 -0.14
C ALA A 127 12.20 14.43 -0.55
#